data_AF-A0A916G875-F1
#
_entry.id   AF-A0A916G875-F1
#
_cell.length_a   1.000
_cell.length_b   1.000
_cell.length_c   1.000
_cell.angle_alpha   90.00
_cell.angle_beta   90.00
_cell.angle_gamma   90.00
#
_symmetry.space_group_name_H-M   'P 1'
#
loop_
_entity.id
_entity.type
_entity.pdbx_description
1 polymer ?
#
loop_
_entity_poly.entity_id
_entity_poly.type
_entity_poly.pdbx_seq_one_letter_code
_entity_poly.pdbx_strand_id
1 'polypeptide(L)'
;MSKFKEFQVTNRRIVIPVVIGLILLALLLILLLTRGQTPVPAEGTTAATPKIATHTVDPSPNPSLTSSALPPLPTETPLAPTLSGDDQGLLAAPVGLTGEPGNTVVRLVWQPVAGAAGYVVFRDEAQTPLNALVLTETSYLDIGLSNKRAYRYAVAAVDAQGQVGALSPLIAVTPGQ
;
A
#
# COMPACT_ATOMS: atom_id res chain seq x y z
N MET A 1 23.49 30.62 7.95
CA MET A 1 23.32 29.17 8.26
C MET A 1 22.94 28.85 9.71
N SER A 2 23.24 29.68 10.73
CA SER A 2 23.04 29.29 12.15
C SER A 2 21.58 29.23 12.64
N LYS A 3 20.67 30.07 12.13
CA LYS A 3 19.26 30.09 12.58
C LYS A 3 18.46 28.83 12.26
N PHE A 4 18.79 28.14 11.16
CA PHE A 4 18.06 26.93 10.75
C PHE A 4 18.38 25.73 11.65
N LYS A 5 19.63 25.66 12.16
CA LYS A 5 20.05 24.60 13.09
C LYS A 5 19.44 24.77 14.49
N GLU A 6 19.30 26.01 14.97
CA GLU A 6 18.62 26.31 16.24
C GLU A 6 17.11 26.04 16.19
N PHE A 7 16.45 26.34 15.07
CA PHE A 7 15.00 26.08 14.91
C PHE A 7 14.68 24.58 14.96
N GLN A 8 15.50 23.75 14.32
CA GLN A 8 15.37 22.30 14.36
C GLN A 8 15.55 21.72 15.78
N VAL A 9 16.49 22.28 16.56
CA VAL A 9 16.77 21.83 17.94
C VAL A 9 15.65 22.27 18.90
N THR A 10 15.16 23.50 18.79
CA THR A 10 14.06 24.01 19.63
C THR A 10 12.74 23.30 19.33
N ASN A 11 12.43 23.07 18.04
CA ASN A 11 11.25 22.29 17.64
C ASN A 11 11.33 20.87 18.21
N ARG A 12 12.50 20.23 18.17
CA ARG A 12 12.70 18.88 18.73
C ARG A 12 12.58 18.82 20.26
N ARG A 13 12.92 19.90 20.97
CA ARG A 13 12.81 19.96 22.44
C ARG A 13 11.40 20.20 22.96
N ILE A 14 10.54 20.84 22.18
CA ILE A 14 9.16 21.19 22.59
C ILE A 14 8.14 20.24 21.95
N VAL A 15 8.30 19.90 20.68
CA VAL A 15 7.31 19.09 19.94
C VAL A 15 7.36 17.62 20.38
N ILE A 16 8.54 17.04 20.61
CA ILE A 16 8.64 15.64 21.04
C ILE A 16 7.89 15.35 22.35
N PRO A 17 8.12 16.07 23.47
CA PRO A 17 7.41 15.78 24.71
C PRO A 17 5.90 16.04 24.61
N VAL A 18 5.47 17.04 23.83
CA VAL A 18 4.04 17.31 23.60
C VAL A 18 3.38 16.18 22.80
N VAL A 19 4.02 15.72 21.73
CA VAL A 19 3.52 14.60 20.90
C VAL A 19 3.47 13.32 21.72
N ILE A 20 4.49 13.02 22.53
CA ILE A 20 4.50 11.86 23.43
C ILE A 20 3.35 11.96 24.45
N GLY A 21 3.13 13.13 25.05
CA GLY A 21 2.01 13.36 25.98
C GLY A 21 0.64 13.12 25.34
N LEU A 22 0.45 13.58 24.10
CA LEU A 22 -0.79 13.36 23.35
C LEU A 22 -1.01 11.89 22.98
N ILE A 23 0.05 11.17 22.60
CA ILE A 23 0.00 9.73 22.31
C ILE A 23 -0.37 8.93 23.57
N LEU A 24 0.25 9.23 24.71
CA LEU A 24 -0.06 8.56 25.97
C LEU A 24 -1.50 8.83 26.43
N LEU A 25 -1.99 10.06 26.25
CA LEU A 25 -3.37 10.41 26.56
C LEU A 25 -4.36 9.64 25.67
N ALA A 26 -4.08 9.54 24.36
CA ALA A 26 -4.89 8.77 23.43
C ALA A 26 -4.91 7.27 23.77
N LEU A 27 -3.75 6.68 24.10
CA LEU A 27 -3.66 5.28 24.54
C LEU A 27 -4.42 5.03 25.84
N LEU A 28 -4.34 5.96 26.81
CA LEU A 28 -5.11 5.87 28.05
C LEU A 28 -6.62 5.92 27.77
N LEU A 29 -7.06 6.79 26.86
CA LEU A 29 -8.47 6.90 26.46
C LEU A 29 -8.98 5.63 25.77
N ILE A 30 -8.18 5.05 24.87
CA ILE A 30 -8.48 3.76 24.23
C ILE A 30 -8.59 2.64 25.28
N LEU A 31 -7.68 2.60 26.25
CA LEU A 31 -7.69 1.62 27.34
C LEU A 31 -8.90 1.80 28.28
N LEU A 32 -9.37 3.03 28.48
CA LEU A 32 -10.57 3.32 29.25
C LEU A 32 -11.85 2.91 28.49
N LEU A 33 -11.89 3.10 27.17
CA LEU A 33 -13.03 2.73 26.33
C LEU A 33 -13.15 1.20 26.10
N THR A 34 -12.03 0.47 26.07
CA THR A 34 -12.03 -0.99 25.86
C THR A 34 -12.47 -1.81 27.08
N ARG A 35 -12.62 -1.20 28.26
CA ARG A 35 -13.12 -1.89 29.47
C ARG A 35 -14.63 -2.21 29.43
N GLY A 36 -15.36 -1.75 28.41
CA GLY A 36 -16.82 -1.91 28.29
C GLY A 36 -17.31 -2.74 27.09
N GLN A 37 -16.43 -3.18 26.18
CA GLN A 37 -16.82 -4.01 25.03
C GLN A 37 -16.67 -5.48 25.36
N THR A 38 -17.78 -6.14 25.68
CA THR A 38 -17.87 -7.60 25.59
C THR A 38 -17.58 -8.01 24.14
N PRO A 39 -16.70 -8.99 23.88
CA PRO A 39 -16.51 -9.52 22.53
C PRO A 39 -17.86 -9.98 21.98
N VAL A 40 -18.29 -9.42 20.85
CA VAL A 40 -19.42 -9.97 20.10
C VAL A 40 -19.02 -11.36 19.60
N PRO A 41 -19.74 -12.43 19.98
CA PRO A 41 -19.47 -13.75 19.43
C PRO A 41 -19.73 -13.71 17.93
N ALA A 42 -18.77 -14.19 17.14
CA ALA A 42 -18.95 -14.38 15.71
C ALA A 42 -20.02 -15.45 15.48
N GLU A 43 -21.24 -15.02 15.15
CA GLU A 43 -22.29 -15.93 14.69
C GLU A 43 -21.93 -16.41 13.28
N GLY A 44 -21.65 -17.71 13.18
CA GLY A 44 -21.61 -18.40 11.90
C GLY A 44 -23.03 -18.56 11.35
N THR A 45 -23.20 -18.45 10.03
CA THR A 45 -24.23 -19.17 9.26
C THR A 45 -23.99 -19.03 7.76
N THR A 46 -23.73 -20.20 7.18
CA THR A 46 -24.23 -20.73 5.90
C THR A 46 -23.69 -20.21 4.56
N ALA A 47 -23.00 -21.17 3.93
CA ALA A 47 -22.75 -21.33 2.50
C ALA A 47 -23.99 -21.09 1.63
N ALA A 48 -23.82 -20.32 0.58
CA ALA A 48 -24.70 -20.31 -0.58
C ALA A 48 -23.93 -20.85 -1.80
N THR A 49 -24.25 -22.09 -2.17
CA THR A 49 -23.90 -22.73 -3.44
C THR A 49 -24.76 -22.13 -4.56
N PRO A 50 -24.18 -21.60 -5.66
CA PRO A 50 -24.93 -21.44 -6.90
C PRO A 50 -24.93 -22.74 -7.72
N LYS A 51 -26.15 -23.20 -7.97
CA LYS A 51 -26.62 -24.36 -8.73
C LYS A 51 -26.19 -24.31 -10.20
N ILE A 52 -25.67 -25.44 -10.69
CA ILE A 52 -25.38 -25.73 -12.10
C ILE A 52 -26.65 -25.50 -12.95
N ALA A 53 -26.52 -24.73 -14.05
CA ALA A 53 -27.51 -24.65 -15.10
C ALA A 53 -26.94 -25.34 -16.35
N THR A 54 -27.51 -26.48 -16.68
CA THR A 54 -27.25 -27.25 -17.90
C THR A 54 -27.80 -26.48 -19.10
N HIS A 55 -26.97 -26.20 -20.12
CA HIS A 55 -27.43 -25.79 -21.44
C HIS A 55 -26.85 -26.73 -22.49
N THR A 56 -27.78 -27.30 -23.25
CA THR A 56 -27.67 -28.42 -24.18
C THR A 56 -26.80 -28.10 -25.41
N VAL A 57 -26.05 -29.12 -25.84
CA VAL A 57 -25.24 -29.21 -27.06
C VAL A 57 -26.12 -29.20 -28.32
N ASP A 58 -25.72 -28.47 -29.37
CA ASP A 58 -26.01 -28.83 -30.77
C ASP A 58 -24.76 -28.54 -31.65
N PRO A 59 -24.36 -29.46 -32.57
CA PRO A 59 -23.17 -29.31 -33.41
C PRO A 59 -23.50 -28.76 -34.80
N SER A 60 -22.74 -27.76 -35.25
CA SER A 60 -22.71 -27.38 -36.68
C SER A 60 -21.26 -27.42 -37.20
N PRO A 61 -20.95 -28.24 -38.23
CA PRO A 61 -19.62 -28.33 -38.81
C PRO A 61 -19.44 -27.29 -39.94
N ASN A 62 -18.26 -26.66 -40.03
CA ASN A 62 -17.83 -26.07 -41.30
C ASN A 62 -16.28 -26.14 -41.44
N PRO A 63 -15.75 -26.45 -42.64
CA PRO A 63 -14.50 -27.18 -42.82
C PRO A 63 -13.24 -26.31 -42.88
N SER A 64 -12.13 -26.99 -42.59
CA SER A 64 -10.75 -26.53 -42.62
C SER A 64 -10.31 -26.02 -44.00
N LEU A 65 -9.66 -24.85 -44.02
CA LEU A 65 -8.67 -24.49 -45.04
C LEU A 65 -7.29 -24.58 -44.40
N THR A 66 -6.51 -25.55 -44.86
CA THR A 66 -5.10 -25.78 -44.55
C THR A 66 -4.22 -24.66 -45.07
N SER A 67 -3.32 -24.13 -44.24
CA SER A 67 -2.03 -23.64 -44.72
C SER A 67 -0.96 -23.86 -43.65
N SER A 68 -0.15 -24.88 -43.95
CA SER A 68 1.07 -25.29 -43.26
C SER A 68 2.16 -24.24 -43.40
N ALA A 69 2.80 -23.85 -42.29
CA ALA A 69 4.25 -23.73 -42.14
C ALA A 69 4.59 -23.14 -40.76
N LEU A 70 5.23 -23.93 -39.90
CA LEU A 70 5.95 -23.41 -38.74
C LEU A 70 7.16 -22.58 -39.24
N PRO A 71 7.42 -21.37 -38.71
CA PRO A 71 8.72 -20.76 -38.88
C PRO A 71 9.78 -21.62 -38.16
N PRO A 72 10.99 -21.79 -38.71
CA PRO A 72 12.07 -22.47 -37.98
C PRO A 72 12.40 -21.68 -36.71
N LEU A 73 12.55 -22.41 -35.61
CA LEU A 73 13.03 -21.92 -34.32
C LEU A 73 14.34 -21.12 -34.52
N PRO A 74 14.39 -19.81 -34.22
CA PRO A 74 15.67 -19.22 -33.90
C PRO A 74 16.08 -19.76 -32.51
N THR A 75 17.27 -20.32 -32.44
CA THR A 75 17.98 -20.62 -31.18
C THR A 75 18.27 -19.30 -30.46
N GLU A 76 17.26 -18.66 -29.91
CA GLU A 76 17.43 -17.56 -28.98
C GLU A 76 16.82 -17.99 -27.64
N THR A 77 17.71 -18.46 -26.78
CA THR A 77 17.57 -18.37 -25.33
C THR A 77 16.83 -17.07 -25.01
N PRO A 78 15.69 -17.08 -24.30
CA PRO A 78 15.10 -15.84 -23.83
C PRO A 78 16.15 -15.20 -22.93
N LEU A 79 16.76 -14.12 -23.42
CA LEU A 79 17.70 -13.31 -22.68
C LEU A 79 16.93 -12.82 -21.45
N ALA A 80 17.21 -13.43 -20.29
CA ALA A 80 16.89 -12.81 -19.02
C ALA A 80 17.45 -11.39 -19.07
N PRO A 81 16.74 -10.36 -18.56
CA PRO A 81 17.30 -9.02 -18.49
C PRO A 81 18.65 -9.11 -17.78
N THR A 82 19.72 -8.86 -18.53
CA THR A 82 21.09 -8.79 -18.03
C THR A 82 21.14 -7.64 -17.04
N LEU A 83 21.13 -7.96 -15.74
CA LEU A 83 21.47 -7.05 -14.65
C LEU A 83 22.93 -6.64 -14.84
N SER A 84 23.15 -5.46 -15.42
CA SER A 84 24.46 -4.84 -15.55
C SER A 84 24.39 -3.42 -15.03
N GLY A 85 25.09 -3.18 -13.91
CA GLY A 85 25.41 -1.86 -13.38
C GLY A 85 24.42 -1.33 -12.34
N ASP A 86 24.87 -1.23 -11.09
CA ASP A 86 24.30 -0.41 -10.01
C ASP A 86 23.02 -0.88 -9.27
N ASP A 87 22.71 -2.19 -9.23
CA ASP A 87 21.64 -2.72 -8.36
C ASP A 87 22.07 -2.76 -6.89
N GLN A 88 22.05 -1.60 -6.24
CA GLN A 88 22.10 -1.46 -4.79
C GLN A 88 20.77 -1.92 -4.17
N GLY A 89 20.42 -3.21 -4.27
CA GLY A 89 19.34 -3.83 -3.50
C GLY A 89 18.01 -3.07 -3.49
N LEU A 90 17.69 -2.32 -4.55
CA LEU A 90 16.58 -1.38 -4.51
C LEU A 90 15.28 -2.14 -4.81
N LEU A 91 14.43 -2.27 -3.79
CA LEU A 91 13.15 -2.94 -3.95
C LEU A 91 12.27 -2.25 -4.99
N ALA A 92 11.52 -3.07 -5.74
CA ALA A 92 10.54 -2.60 -6.70
C ALA A 92 9.46 -1.75 -6.02
N ALA A 93 8.87 -0.83 -6.78
CA ALA A 93 7.77 -0.02 -6.32
C ALA A 93 6.54 -0.89 -5.99
N PRO A 94 5.86 -0.67 -4.86
CA PRO A 94 4.59 -1.32 -4.59
C PRO A 94 3.55 -0.95 -5.66
N VAL A 95 2.79 -1.95 -6.10
CA VAL A 95 1.75 -1.81 -7.11
C VAL A 95 0.36 -1.93 -6.48
N GLY A 96 -0.68 -1.53 -7.22
CA GLY A 96 -2.06 -1.64 -6.73
C GLY A 96 -2.37 -0.70 -5.56
N LEU A 97 -1.63 0.39 -5.39
CA LEU A 97 -1.96 1.43 -4.41
C LEU A 97 -3.34 2.00 -4.72
N THR A 98 -4.24 1.88 -3.76
CA THR A 98 -5.61 2.41 -3.79
C THR A 98 -5.89 3.19 -2.51
N GLY A 99 -6.85 4.10 -2.56
CA GLY A 99 -7.25 4.92 -1.42
C GLY A 99 -8.76 4.97 -1.28
N GLU A 100 -9.25 4.59 -0.10
CA GLU A 100 -10.65 4.62 0.29
C GLU A 100 -10.88 5.88 1.15
N PRO A 101 -11.61 6.89 0.64
CA PRO A 101 -11.90 8.09 1.41
C PRO A 101 -12.95 7.82 2.49
N GLY A 102 -12.76 8.44 3.66
CA GLY A 102 -13.77 8.55 4.71
C GLY A 102 -13.90 9.99 5.21
N ASN A 103 -14.64 10.18 6.31
CA ASN A 103 -14.73 11.47 6.98
C ASN A 103 -13.43 11.79 7.71
N THR A 104 -12.72 12.83 7.25
CA THR A 104 -11.41 13.28 7.75
C THR A 104 -10.30 12.21 7.73
N VAL A 105 -10.49 11.15 6.94
CA VAL A 105 -9.56 10.02 6.86
C VAL A 105 -9.42 9.49 5.43
N VAL A 106 -8.29 8.83 5.15
CA VAL A 106 -8.09 8.00 3.95
C VAL A 106 -7.44 6.68 4.38
N ARG A 107 -8.04 5.56 4.00
CA ARG A 107 -7.41 4.24 4.12
C ARG A 107 -6.69 3.92 2.81
N LEU A 108 -5.39 3.70 2.87
CA LEU A 108 -4.56 3.28 1.76
C LEU A 108 -4.32 1.77 1.83
N VAL A 109 -4.35 1.10 0.68
CA VAL A 109 -4.06 -0.34 0.55
C VAL A 109 -3.21 -0.56 -0.70
N TRP A 110 -2.22 -1.44 -0.63
CA TRP A 110 -1.34 -1.80 -1.76
C TRP A 110 -1.00 -3.30 -1.75
N GLN A 111 -0.35 -3.78 -2.81
CA GLN A 111 0.11 -5.17 -2.88
C GLN A 111 1.49 -5.33 -2.23
N PRO A 112 1.76 -6.50 -1.60
CA PRO A 112 3.06 -6.76 -1.00
C PRO A 112 4.18 -6.84 -2.06
N VAL A 113 5.36 -6.36 -1.70
CA VAL A 113 6.59 -6.45 -2.49
C VAL A 113 7.48 -7.57 -1.93
N ALA A 114 7.92 -8.49 -2.79
CA ALA A 114 8.82 -9.56 -2.39
C ALA A 114 10.16 -8.99 -1.89
N GLY A 115 10.65 -9.48 -0.75
CA GLY A 115 11.89 -8.99 -0.13
C GLY A 115 11.73 -7.72 0.73
N ALA A 116 10.53 -7.14 0.81
CA ALA A 116 10.27 -6.02 1.69
C ALA A 116 10.26 -6.44 3.17
N ALA A 117 11.05 -5.76 4.00
CA ALA A 117 10.92 -5.79 5.45
C ALA A 117 9.77 -4.88 5.93
N GLY A 118 9.34 -3.93 5.10
CA GLY A 118 8.12 -3.18 5.31
C GLY A 118 7.94 -2.01 4.34
N TYR A 119 7.18 -1.00 4.74
CA TYR A 119 6.75 0.10 3.86
C TYR A 119 6.80 1.47 4.54
N VAL A 120 7.00 2.49 3.71
CA VAL A 120 6.87 3.91 4.06
C VAL A 120 5.90 4.59 3.11
N VAL A 121 5.03 5.43 3.66
CA VAL A 121 3.97 6.15 2.94
C VAL A 121 4.33 7.62 2.90
N PHE A 122 4.18 8.25 1.74
CA PHE A 122 4.42 9.67 1.52
C PHE A 122 3.13 10.36 1.15
N ARG A 123 2.99 11.62 1.56
CA ARG A 123 1.85 12.48 1.24
C ARG A 123 2.30 13.78 0.63
N ASP A 124 1.58 14.24 -0.39
CA ASP A 124 1.81 15.50 -1.11
C ASP A 124 3.28 15.66 -1.57
N GLU A 125 3.89 14.55 -1.99
CA GLU A 125 5.28 14.50 -2.51
C GLU A 125 6.34 14.97 -1.50
N ALA A 126 5.99 14.93 -0.20
CA ALA A 126 6.91 15.24 0.88
C ALA A 126 8.09 14.25 0.91
N GLN A 127 9.26 14.74 1.30
CA GLN A 127 10.46 13.91 1.48
C GLN A 127 10.41 13.07 2.77
N THR A 128 9.54 13.44 3.71
CA THR A 128 9.38 12.75 4.98
C THR A 128 8.20 11.79 4.90
N PRO A 129 8.37 10.52 5.29
CA PRO A 129 7.26 9.59 5.43
C PRO A 129 6.22 10.09 6.43
N LEU A 130 4.96 9.74 6.18
CA LEU A 130 3.82 10.01 7.03
C LEU A 130 3.84 9.12 8.27
N ASN A 131 4.26 7.86 8.11
CA ASN A 131 4.44 6.91 9.21
C ASN A 131 5.81 7.11 9.90
N ALA A 132 5.81 7.14 11.23
CA ALA A 132 7.02 7.29 12.03
C ALA A 132 7.87 6.01 12.11
N LEU A 133 7.24 4.84 11.92
CA LEU A 133 7.87 3.52 11.95
C LEU A 133 7.53 2.78 10.65
N VAL A 134 8.46 1.95 10.18
CA VAL A 134 8.25 1.09 9.02
C VAL A 134 7.03 0.18 9.26
N LEU A 135 6.13 0.14 8.28
CA LEU A 135 4.90 -0.64 8.34
C LEU A 135 5.18 -2.07 7.87
N THR A 136 4.71 -3.08 8.60
CA THR A 136 4.72 -4.47 8.14
C THR A 136 3.46 -4.82 7.35
N GLU A 137 2.36 -4.10 7.62
CA GLU A 137 1.10 -4.24 6.92
C GLU A 137 1.13 -3.55 5.55
N THR A 138 0.29 -4.04 4.64
CA THR A 138 0.07 -3.46 3.31
C THR A 138 -1.11 -2.47 3.28
N SER A 139 -1.39 -1.87 4.44
CA SER A 139 -2.41 -0.83 4.58
C SER A 139 -1.98 0.25 5.56
N TYR A 140 -2.51 1.46 5.38
CA TYR A 140 -2.26 2.60 6.26
C TYR A 140 -3.48 3.50 6.36
N LEU A 141 -3.79 4.00 7.56
CA LEU A 141 -4.88 4.93 7.79
C LEU A 141 -4.32 6.33 8.07
N ASP A 142 -4.49 7.25 7.12
CA ASP A 142 -4.19 8.67 7.31
C ASP A 142 -5.41 9.36 7.95
N ILE A 143 -5.20 10.07 9.05
CA ILE A 143 -6.25 10.67 9.87
C ILE A 143 -6.02 12.18 10.07
N GLY A 144 -7.09 12.90 10.41
CA GLY A 144 -7.02 14.35 10.67
C GLY A 144 -6.93 15.18 9.39
N LEU A 145 -7.49 14.65 8.30
CA LEU A 145 -7.54 15.31 7.00
C LEU A 145 -8.69 16.30 6.92
N SER A 146 -8.53 17.32 6.08
CA SER A 146 -9.63 18.22 5.72
C SER A 146 -10.44 17.59 4.58
N ASN A 147 -11.74 17.43 4.79
CA ASN A 147 -12.64 16.96 3.74
C ASN A 147 -12.64 17.91 2.54
N LYS A 148 -12.94 17.36 1.35
CA LYS A 148 -12.97 18.09 0.08
C LYS A 148 -11.61 18.67 -0.37
N ARG A 149 -10.52 18.38 0.34
CA ARG A 149 -9.14 18.64 -0.12
C ARG A 149 -8.55 17.36 -0.70
N ALA A 150 -8.02 17.43 -1.91
CA ALA A 150 -7.26 16.32 -2.49
C ALA A 150 -5.89 16.20 -1.80
N TYR A 151 -5.51 14.97 -1.48
CA TYR A 151 -4.19 14.60 -0.98
C TYR A 151 -3.57 13.59 -1.94
N ARG A 152 -2.27 13.73 -2.23
CA ARG A 152 -1.54 12.79 -3.09
C ARG A 152 -0.76 11.79 -2.25
N TYR A 153 -0.80 10.52 -2.61
CA TYR A 153 -0.13 9.45 -1.88
C TYR A 153 0.77 8.62 -2.78
N ALA A 154 1.92 8.25 -2.24
CA ALA A 154 2.81 7.25 -2.80
C ALA A 154 3.34 6.35 -1.67
N VAL A 155 3.72 5.12 -1.99
CA VAL A 155 4.30 4.18 -1.04
C VAL A 155 5.60 3.63 -1.63
N ALA A 156 6.59 3.38 -0.77
CA ALA A 156 7.80 2.65 -1.13
C ALA A 156 8.00 1.47 -0.19
N ALA A 157 8.55 0.38 -0.73
CA ALA A 157 9.03 -0.73 0.08
C ALA A 157 10.37 -0.37 0.75
N VAL A 158 10.65 -1.01 1.87
CA VAL A 158 11.88 -0.87 2.64
C VAL A 158 12.49 -2.25 2.81
N ASP A 159 13.78 -2.41 2.52
CA ASP A 159 14.50 -3.66 2.69
C ASP A 159 14.91 -3.91 4.16
N ALA A 160 15.55 -5.05 4.42
CA ALA A 160 16.01 -5.41 5.76
C ALA A 160 17.16 -4.51 6.28
N GLN A 161 17.82 -3.76 5.41
CA GLN A 161 18.89 -2.80 5.71
C GLN A 161 18.32 -1.39 5.96
N GLY A 162 17.02 -1.18 5.76
CA GLY A 162 16.35 0.11 5.91
C GLY A 162 16.45 1.01 4.68
N GLN A 163 16.88 0.48 3.53
CA GLN A 163 16.95 1.23 2.28
C GLN A 163 15.55 1.33 1.67
N VAL A 164 15.17 2.54 1.28
CA VAL A 164 13.87 2.83 0.67
C VAL A 164 13.96 2.57 -0.83
N GLY A 165 13.06 1.71 -1.32
CA GLY A 165 12.92 1.34 -2.73
C GLY A 165 12.31 2.42 -3.62
N ALA A 166 11.91 2.01 -4.82
CA ALA A 166 11.19 2.89 -5.74
C ALA A 166 9.80 3.27 -5.19
N LEU A 167 9.35 4.49 -5.49
CA LEU A 167 8.00 4.96 -5.15
C LEU A 167 6.97 4.36 -6.12
N SER A 168 5.80 4.02 -5.59
CA SER A 168 4.61 3.74 -6.39
C SER A 168 4.20 4.96 -7.22
N PRO A 169 3.39 4.77 -8.28
CA PRO A 169 2.65 5.88 -8.90
C PRO A 169 1.84 6.65 -7.86
N LEU A 170 1.75 7.97 -8.05
CA LEU A 170 0.95 8.85 -7.20
C LEU A 170 -0.54 8.61 -7.46
N ILE A 171 -1.31 8.48 -6.38
CA ILE A 171 -2.78 8.54 -6.42
C ILE A 171 -3.27 9.80 -5.72
N ALA A 172 -4.38 10.38 -6.19
CA ALA A 172 -5.04 11.49 -5.52
C ALA A 172 -6.34 11.01 -4.86
N VAL A 173 -6.52 11.31 -3.58
CA VAL A 173 -7.70 10.92 -2.80
C VAL A 173 -8.25 12.13 -2.08
N THR A 174 -9.57 12.32 -2.15
CA THR A 174 -10.26 13.43 -1.50
C THR A 174 -11.18 12.86 -0.41
N PRO A 175 -10.90 13.11 0.88
CA PRO A 175 -11.78 12.69 1.98
C PRO A 175 -13.17 13.32 1.84
N GLY A 176 -14.19 12.55 2.21
CA GLY A 176 -15.60 12.86 1.96
C GLY A 176 -16.42 13.02 3.24
N GLN A 177 -17.46 13.84 3.14
CA GLN A 177 -18.63 13.91 4.03
C GLN A 177 -19.86 13.78 3.15
#